data_AF-A0A3D5WKY5-F1
#
_entry.id   AF-A0A3D5WKY5-F1
#
_cell.length_a   1.000
_cell.length_b   1.000
_cell.length_c   1.000
_cell.angle_alpha   90.00
_cell.angle_beta   90.00
_cell.angle_gamma   90.00
#
_symmetry.space_group_name_H-M   'P 1'
#
loop_
_entity.id
_entity.type
_entity.pdbx_description
1 polymer ?
#
loop_
_entity_poly.entity_id
_entity_poly.type
_entity_poly.pdbx_seq_one_letter_code
_entity_poly.pdbx_strand_id
1 'polypeptide(L)' 'PYELHDFFLYYLMRFGYTPTKIFRLAKYTFAGEYDDKTIYKWLRTFYWRFFAQQFKRSCLP' A
#
# COMPACT_ATOMS: atom_id res chain seq x y z
N PRO A 1 5.64 6.09 -5.45
CA PRO A 1 5.56 7.37 -4.70
C PRO A 1 5.37 7.09 -3.21
N TYR A 2 5.99 7.89 -2.35
CA TYR A 2 5.88 7.71 -0.90
C TYR A 2 4.44 7.91 -0.41
N GLU A 3 3.70 8.86 -0.98
CA GLU A 3 2.28 9.12 -0.68
C GLU A 3 1.39 7.87 -0.80
N LEU A 4 1.53 7.13 -1.91
CA LEU A 4 0.80 5.87 -2.11
C LEU A 4 1.23 4.80 -1.10
N HIS A 5 2.53 4.69 -0.81
CA HIS A 5 3.02 3.72 0.16
C HIS A 5 2.52 3.98 1.57
N ASP A 6 2.54 5.23 2.03
CA ASP A 6 2.02 5.63 3.34
C ASP A 6 0.51 5.41 3.43
N PHE A 7 -0.23 5.74 2.37
CA PHE A 7 -1.66 5.46 2.29
C PHE A 7 -1.94 3.96 2.44
N PHE A 8 -1.23 3.10 1.70
CA PHE A 8 -1.40 1.64 1.80
C PHE A 8 -1.03 1.12 3.19
N LEU A 9 0.07 1.62 3.76
CA LEU A 9 0.54 1.22 5.09
C LEU A 9 -0.47 1.57 6.18
N TYR A 10 -1.03 2.78 6.15
CA TYR A 10 -2.02 3.23 7.12
C TYR A 10 -3.25 2.32 7.12
N TYR A 11 -3.86 2.07 5.94
CA TYR A 11 -5.06 1.24 5.86
C TYR A 11 -4.80 -0.24 6.12
N LEU A 12 -3.61 -0.74 5.78
CA LEU A 12 -3.21 -2.10 6.10
C LEU A 12 -3.03 -2.27 7.62
N MET A 13 -2.24 -1.40 8.28
CA MET A 13 -1.89 -1.55 9.69
C MET A 13 -3.02 -1.18 10.63
N ARG A 14 -3.76 -0.10 10.35
CA ARG A 14 -4.81 0.39 11.25
C ARG A 14 -6.11 -0.38 11.13
N PHE A 15 -6.46 -0.82 9.92
CA PHE A 15 -7.77 -1.40 9.63
C PHE A 15 -7.72 -2.82 9.05
N GLY A 16 -6.54 -3.35 8.70
CA GLY A 16 -6.42 -4.70 8.16
C GLY A 16 -7.15 -4.88 6.82
N TYR A 17 -7.33 -3.82 6.04
CA TYR A 17 -8.09 -3.89 4.80
C TYR A 17 -7.38 -4.74 3.75
N THR A 18 -8.18 -5.49 2.98
CA THR A 18 -7.68 -6.28 1.85
C THR A 18 -7.13 -5.37 0.74
N PRO A 19 -6.16 -5.86 -0.07
CA PRO A 19 -5.56 -5.07 -1.13
C PRO A 19 -6.58 -4.52 -2.13
N THR A 20 -7.66 -5.28 -2.41
CA THR A 20 -8.73 -4.85 -3.31
C THR A 20 -9.51 -3.66 -2.78
N LYS A 21 -9.78 -3.61 -1.47
CA LYS A 21 -10.43 -2.47 -0.82
C LYS A 21 -9.52 -1.24 -0.79
N ILE A 22 -8.24 -1.44 -0.45
CA ILE A 22 -7.25 -0.36 -0.45
C ILE A 22 -7.06 0.23 -1.85
N PHE A 23 -7.02 -0.61 -2.89
CA PHE A 23 -6.95 -0.17 -4.29
C PHE A 23 -8.13 0.73 -4.65
N ARG A 24 -9.36 0.33 -4.31
CA ARG A 24 -10.57 1.13 -4.56
C ARG A 24 -10.52 2.47 -3.83
N LEU A 25 -10.12 2.49 -2.55
CA LEU A 25 -9.99 3.72 -1.77
C LEU A 25 -8.93 4.66 -2.36
N ALA A 26 -7.79 4.11 -2.78
CA ALA A 26 -6.73 4.89 -3.42
C ALA A 26 -7.20 5.51 -4.74
N LYS A 27 -7.97 4.77 -5.56
CA LYS A 27 -8.55 5.31 -6.80
C LYS A 27 -9.44 6.53 -6.57
N TYR A 28 -10.26 6.52 -5.51
CA TYR A 28 -11.11 7.66 -5.18
C TYR A 28 -10.31 8.83 -4.58
N THR A 29 -9.33 8.52 -3.73
CA THR A 29 -8.55 9.55 -3.02
C THR A 29 -7.60 10.29 -3.96
N PHE A 30 -6.98 9.57 -4.89
CA PHE A 30 -5.99 10.11 -5.83
C PHE A 30 -6.55 10.29 -7.25
N ALA A 31 -7.87 10.44 -7.36
CA ALA A 31 -8.52 10.65 -8.66
C ALA A 31 -7.98 11.90 -9.34
N GLY A 32 -7.46 11.77 -10.56
CA GLY A 32 -6.87 12.86 -11.33
C GLY A 32 -5.37 13.08 -11.10
N GLU A 33 -4.79 12.53 -10.02
CA GLU A 33 -3.35 12.60 -9.75
C GLU A 33 -2.60 11.35 -10.24
N TYR A 34 -3.18 10.17 -10.02
CA TYR A 34 -2.56 8.90 -10.41
C TYR A 34 -3.52 8.03 -11.23
N ASP A 35 -3.02 7.45 -12.32
CA ASP A 35 -3.76 6.46 -13.11
C ASP A 35 -3.91 5.13 -12.36
N ASP A 36 -4.97 4.38 -12.68
CA ASP A 36 -5.28 3.07 -12.10
C ASP A 36 -4.10 2.10 -12.18
N LYS A 37 -3.40 2.09 -13.33
CA LYS A 37 -2.23 1.22 -13.54
C LYS A 37 -1.09 1.58 -12.60
N THR A 38 -0.89 2.87 -12.34
CA THR A 38 0.14 3.37 -11.42
C THR A 38 -0.18 2.93 -10.01
N ILE A 39 -1.40 3.15 -9.54
CA ILE A 39 -1.83 2.73 -8.20
C ILE A 39 -1.65 1.21 -8.03
N TYR A 40 -2.05 0.42 -9.03
CA TYR A 40 -1.93 -1.04 -8.98
C TYR A 40 -0.47 -1.51 -8.92
N LYS A 41 0.40 -0.93 -9.76
CA LYS A 41 1.83 -1.25 -9.78
C LYS A 41 2.46 -1.02 -8.40
N TRP A 42 2.16 0.12 -7.77
CA TRP A 42 2.71 0.48 -6.47
C TRP A 42 2.11 -0.34 -5.33
N LEU A 43 0.81 -0.65 -5.38
CA LEU A 43 0.16 -1.51 -4.40
C LEU A 43 0.76 -2.93 -4.41
N ARG A 44 0.96 -3.52 -5.59
CA ARG A 44 1.63 -4.83 -5.72
C ARG A 44 3.05 -4.79 -5.16
N THR A 45 3.80 -3.73 -5.49
CA THR A 45 5.18 -3.53 -5.03
C THR A 45 5.24 -3.36 -3.52
N PHE A 46 4.29 -2.61 -2.94
CA PHE A 46 4.14 -2.42 -1.51
C PHE A 46 3.93 -3.74 -0.78
N TYR A 47 2.91 -4.51 -1.19
CA TYR A 47 2.60 -5.80 -0.56
C TYR A 47 3.77 -6.77 -0.65
N TRP A 48 4.39 -6.91 -1.83
CA TRP A 48 5.55 -7.78 -1.98
C TRP A 48 6.69 -7.40 -1.03
N ARG A 49 7.06 -6.12 -0.97
CA ARG A 49 8.15 -5.64 -0.09
C ARG A 49 7.79 -5.74 1.38
N PHE A 50 6.55 -5.41 1.74
CA PHE A 50 6.05 -5.43 3.11
C PHE A 50 6.20 -6.82 3.73
N PHE A 51 5.74 -7.86 3.03
CA PHE A 51 5.85 -9.23 3.53
C PHE A 51 7.28 -9.79 3.40
N ALA A 52 7.98 -9.52 2.29
CA ALA A 52 9.35 -10.01 2.11
C ALA A 52 10.35 -9.42 3.11
N GLN A 53 10.09 -8.22 3.63
CA GLN A 53 10.96 -7.54 4.59
C GLN A 53 10.50 -7.66 6.04
N GLN A 54 9.44 -8.43 6.31
CA GLN A 54 8.90 -8.59 7.66
C GLN A 54 9.93 -9.18 8.63
N PHE A 55 10.81 -10.07 8.16
CA PHE A 55 11.88 -10.65 8.99
C PHE A 55 12.80 -9.59 9.60
N LYS A 56 13.05 -8.48 8.88
CA LYS A 56 13.90 -7.39 9.37
C LYS A 56 13.27 -6.67 10.54
N ARG A 57 11.93 -6.68 10.65
CA ARG A 57 11.19 -6.05 11.76
C ARG A 57 11.12 -6.91 13.00
N SER A 58 11.24 -8.23 12.88
CA SER A 58 11.23 -9.14 14.03
C SER A 58 12.49 -9.04 14.91
N CYS A 59 13.58 -8.51 14.37
CA CYS A 59 14.87 -8.36 15.06
C CYS A 59 15.30 -6.90 15.24
N LEU A 60 14.37 -5.94 15.14
CA LEU A 60 14.63 -4.56 15.53
C LEU A 60 14.64 -4.49 17.08
N PRO A 61 15.63 -3.81 17.69
CA PRO A 61 15.75 -3.70 19.15
C PRO A 61 14.57 -2.95 19.78
#